data_AF-A0A9Q1CDS4-F1
#
_entry.id   AF-A0A9Q1CDS4-F1
#
_cell.length_a   1.000
_cell.length_b   1.000
_cell.length_c   1.000
_cell.angle_alpha   90.00
_cell.angle_beta   90.00
_cell.angle_gamma   90.00
#
_symmetry.space_group_name_H-M   'P 1'
#
loop_
_entity.id
_entity.type
_entity.pdbx_description
1 polymer ?
#
loop_
_entity_poly.entity_id
_entity_poly.type
_entity_poly.pdbx_seq_one_letter_code
_entity_poly.pdbx_strand_id
1 'polypeptide(L)'
;MAAKKPRRMQRFKEEYTRKWPIITESTVDVFHAFCTKCQVNFSISHGGLNGIAKHVGSAKHRQIAVSVQEYSGGLHRFFASDLSTEGEQVIRAEVLFSDFIVEHNLPIAFADHVGPLLRKMFPDSETAKKYGCARTKTTAILGVSAEENVNEIVKHLINNPFSVATDGSNDYADHKLYPVL
;
A
#
# COMPACT_ATOMS: atom_id res chain seq x y z
N MET A 1 36.04 32.15 29.91
CA MET A 1 35.29 31.10 29.18
C MET A 1 34.27 31.79 28.28
N ALA A 2 34.42 31.72 26.95
CA ALA A 2 33.49 32.40 26.03
C ALA A 2 32.14 31.63 25.98
N ALA A 3 31.03 32.33 26.22
CA ALA A 3 29.70 31.77 26.12
C ALA A 3 29.42 31.29 24.67
N LYS A 4 29.04 30.01 24.51
CA LYS A 4 28.62 29.46 23.21
C LYS A 4 27.36 30.19 22.76
N LYS A 5 27.42 30.89 21.61
CA LYS A 5 26.24 31.49 20.97
C LYS A 5 25.15 30.41 20.75
N PRO A 6 23.87 30.70 21.02
CA PRO A 6 22.78 29.75 20.80
C PRO A 6 22.74 29.39 19.31
N ARG A 7 22.81 28.09 19.01
CA ARG A 7 22.81 27.59 17.63
C ARG A 7 21.38 27.65 17.09
N ARG A 8 21.18 28.38 15.98
CA ARG A 8 19.89 28.51 15.30
C ARG A 8 19.47 27.16 14.72
N MET A 9 18.34 26.63 15.18
CA MET A 9 17.75 25.40 14.66
C MET A 9 17.17 25.64 13.25
N GLN A 10 17.34 24.67 12.36
CA GLN A 10 16.81 24.68 10.99
C GLN A 10 15.48 23.94 10.95
N ARG A 11 14.48 24.57 10.35
CA ARG A 11 13.18 23.96 10.07
C ARG A 11 13.16 23.37 8.67
N PHE A 12 12.23 22.45 8.43
CA PHE A 12 11.93 21.94 7.11
C PHE A 12 11.52 23.09 6.17
N LYS A 13 11.90 22.96 4.90
CA LYS A 13 11.58 23.93 3.86
C LYS A 13 11.24 23.17 2.59
N GLU A 14 10.25 23.66 1.85
CA GLU A 14 9.83 23.06 0.57
C GLU A 14 10.95 22.95 -0.47
N GLU A 15 11.95 23.84 -0.39
CA GLU A 15 13.15 23.79 -1.25
C GLU A 15 13.90 22.45 -1.13
N TYR A 16 13.79 21.77 0.01
CA TYR A 16 14.42 20.47 0.23
C TYR A 16 13.76 19.39 -0.62
N THR A 17 12.43 19.37 -0.72
CA THR A 17 11.70 18.43 -1.58
C THR A 17 11.98 18.70 -3.06
N ARG A 18 12.10 19.98 -3.46
CA ARG A 18 12.47 20.31 -4.85
C ARG A 18 13.86 19.77 -5.23
N LYS A 19 14.81 19.82 -4.30
CA LYS A 19 16.18 19.32 -4.52
C LYS A 19 16.30 17.80 -4.38
N TRP A 20 15.56 17.22 -3.45
CA TRP A 20 15.49 15.77 -3.23
C TRP A 20 14.02 15.35 -3.13
N PRO A 21 13.38 14.91 -4.24
CA PRO A 21 11.97 14.53 -4.25
C PRO A 21 11.60 13.40 -3.28
N ILE A 22 12.58 12.61 -2.86
CA ILE A 22 12.43 11.54 -1.86
C ILE A 22 12.32 12.07 -0.41
N ILE A 23 12.52 13.37 -0.20
CA ILE A 23 12.50 14.01 1.11
C ILE A 23 11.24 14.87 1.21
N THR A 24 10.45 14.63 2.24
CA THR A 24 9.16 15.28 2.50
C THR A 24 9.10 15.78 3.94
N GLU A 25 8.09 16.58 4.24
CA GLU A 25 7.86 17.06 5.60
C GLU A 25 7.61 15.89 6.56
N SER A 26 8.17 15.99 7.75
CA SER A 26 7.96 14.98 8.80
C SER A 26 6.63 15.22 9.49
N THR A 27 5.93 14.13 9.82
CA THR A 27 4.75 14.19 10.68
C THR A 27 5.09 14.34 12.17
N VAL A 28 6.37 14.25 12.54
CA VAL A 28 6.82 14.36 13.94
C VAL A 28 6.88 15.81 14.37
N ASP A 29 7.72 16.62 13.70
CA ASP A 29 7.84 18.05 13.94
C ASP A 29 8.54 18.75 12.76
N VAL A 30 8.54 20.09 12.80
CA VAL A 30 9.15 20.96 11.80
C VAL A 30 10.69 20.89 11.74
N PHE A 31 11.35 20.23 12.67
CA PHE A 31 12.81 20.08 12.73
C PHE A 31 13.28 18.70 12.24
N HIS A 32 12.36 17.87 11.77
CA HIS A 32 12.63 16.58 11.14
C HIS A 32 12.23 16.60 9.66
N ALA A 33 12.84 15.71 8.90
CA ALA A 33 12.48 15.41 7.53
C ALA A 33 12.16 13.92 7.41
N PHE A 34 11.26 13.57 6.51
CA PHE A 34 10.90 12.19 6.21
C PHE A 34 11.51 11.75 4.88
N CYS A 35 12.19 10.61 4.86
CA CYS A 35 12.68 9.99 3.63
C CYS A 35 11.73 8.88 3.18
N THR A 36 11.09 9.05 2.03
CA THR A 36 10.13 8.08 1.49
C THR A 36 10.78 6.77 1.03
N LYS A 37 12.08 6.79 0.69
CA LYS A 37 12.84 5.58 0.34
C LYS A 37 13.27 4.77 1.56
N CYS A 38 13.65 5.43 2.65
CA CYS A 38 14.07 4.78 3.88
C CYS A 38 12.92 4.55 4.87
N GLN A 39 11.76 5.15 4.63
CA GLN A 39 10.60 5.16 5.52
C GLN A 39 10.97 5.59 6.95
N VAL A 40 11.79 6.64 7.08
CA VAL A 40 12.32 7.09 8.38
C VAL A 40 12.27 8.61 8.51
N ASN A 41 11.95 9.06 9.72
CA ASN A 41 12.10 10.45 10.14
C ASN A 41 13.51 10.67 10.68
N PHE A 42 14.17 11.76 10.26
CA PHE A 42 15.50 12.10 10.75
C PHE A 42 15.63 13.60 11.02
N SER A 43 16.44 13.95 12.01
CA SER A 43 16.56 15.33 12.46
C SER A 43 17.38 16.16 11.48
N ILE A 44 16.83 17.32 11.10
CA ILE A 44 17.51 18.36 10.33
C ILE A 44 17.78 19.61 11.17
N SER A 45 17.40 19.61 12.44
CA SER A 45 17.52 20.72 13.40
C SER A 45 18.90 21.40 13.38
N HIS A 46 19.98 20.63 13.30
CA HIS A 46 21.36 21.14 13.33
C HIS A 46 22.06 21.16 11.98
N GLY A 47 21.61 20.34 11.04
CA GLY A 47 22.27 20.13 9.75
C GLY A 47 21.57 20.76 8.56
N GLY A 48 20.26 21.04 8.66
CA GLY A 48 19.41 21.45 7.54
C GLY A 48 19.71 20.62 6.29
N LEU A 49 20.04 21.34 5.22
CA LEU A 49 20.45 20.81 3.92
C LEU A 49 21.64 19.82 4.01
N ASN A 50 22.62 20.08 4.87
CA ASN A 50 23.76 19.16 5.08
C ASN A 50 23.35 17.87 5.78
N GLY A 51 22.35 17.94 6.68
CA GLY A 51 21.77 16.74 7.31
C GLY A 51 21.11 15.84 6.28
N ILE A 52 20.37 16.45 5.35
CA ILE A 52 19.73 15.75 4.23
C ILE A 52 20.78 15.16 3.28
N ALA A 53 21.77 15.94 2.86
CA ALA A 53 22.83 15.45 1.98
C ALA A 53 23.60 14.26 2.61
N LYS A 54 23.85 14.31 3.92
CA LYS A 54 24.46 13.19 4.66
C LYS A 54 23.56 11.97 4.71
N HIS A 55 22.26 12.14 4.93
CA HIS A 55 21.30 11.04 4.90
C HIS A 55 21.31 10.35 3.53
N VAL A 56 21.10 11.13 2.46
CA VAL A 56 21.04 10.62 1.08
C VAL A 56 22.36 9.97 0.66
N GLY A 57 23.51 10.54 1.08
CA GLY A 57 24.83 9.97 0.83
C GLY A 57 25.22 8.80 1.74
N SER A 58 24.42 8.47 2.76
CA SER A 58 24.80 7.44 3.74
C SER A 58 24.82 6.03 3.14
N ALA A 59 25.67 5.17 3.69
CA ALA A 59 25.73 3.76 3.27
C ALA A 59 24.39 3.04 3.52
N LYS A 60 23.71 3.35 4.64
CA LYS A 60 22.39 2.81 4.96
C LYS A 60 21.34 3.17 3.90
N HIS A 61 21.28 4.44 3.48
CA HIS A 61 20.38 4.86 2.42
C HIS A 61 20.66 4.11 1.11
N ARG A 62 21.93 3.99 0.72
CA ARG A 62 22.33 3.26 -0.49
C ARG A 62 21.96 1.77 -0.42
N GLN A 63 22.19 1.11 0.71
CA GLN A 63 21.82 -0.30 0.89
C GLN A 63 20.31 -0.52 0.79
N ILE A 64 19.50 0.34 1.42
CA ILE A 64 18.04 0.27 1.30
C ILE A 64 17.59 0.57 -0.13
N ALA A 65 18.22 1.54 -0.81
CA ALA A 65 17.88 1.85 -2.21
C ALA A 65 18.17 0.66 -3.15
N VAL A 66 19.29 -0.05 -2.92
CA VAL A 66 19.66 -1.25 -3.69
C VAL A 66 18.73 -2.41 -3.35
N SER A 67 18.43 -2.67 -2.08
CA SER A 67 17.50 -3.76 -1.72
C SER A 67 16.10 -3.51 -2.27
N VAL A 68 15.59 -2.26 -2.21
CA VAL A 68 14.32 -1.90 -2.84
C VAL A 68 14.36 -2.10 -4.36
N GLN A 69 15.51 -1.91 -5.03
CA GLN A 69 15.68 -2.26 -6.45
C GLN A 69 15.74 -3.77 -6.69
N GLU A 70 16.39 -4.56 -5.84
CA GLU A 70 16.43 -6.02 -5.96
C GLU A 70 15.05 -6.65 -5.72
N TYR A 71 14.23 -6.08 -4.83
CA TYR A 71 12.82 -6.42 -4.63
C TYR A 71 11.87 -5.67 -5.59
N SER A 72 12.38 -4.86 -6.53
CA SER A 72 11.58 -4.18 -7.56
C SER A 72 11.14 -5.10 -8.71
N GLY A 73 10.79 -6.34 -8.37
CA GLY A 73 9.59 -6.91 -8.98
C GLY A 73 8.36 -6.12 -8.52
N GLY A 74 8.30 -4.82 -8.82
CA GLY A 74 7.20 -3.96 -8.38
C GLY A 74 5.89 -4.60 -8.80
N LEU A 75 4.84 -4.44 -8.00
CA LEU A 75 3.50 -5.03 -8.22
C LEU A 75 3.06 -5.03 -9.69
N HIS A 76 3.46 -4.02 -10.48
CA HIS A 76 3.28 -3.95 -11.93
C HIS A 76 3.69 -5.21 -12.72
N ARG A 77 4.69 -5.99 -12.29
CA ARG A 77 5.09 -7.24 -12.95
C ARG A 77 4.06 -8.36 -12.81
N PHE A 78 3.20 -8.29 -11.80
CA PHE A 78 2.07 -9.22 -11.64
C PHE A 78 0.88 -8.82 -12.52
N PHE A 79 0.87 -7.60 -13.06
CA PHE A 79 -0.12 -7.13 -14.01
C PHE A 79 0.47 -7.25 -15.42
N ALA A 80 -0.32 -7.79 -16.36
CA ALA A 80 0.12 -7.85 -17.75
C ALA A 80 0.31 -6.41 -18.27
N SER A 81 1.45 -6.13 -18.91
CA SER A 81 1.76 -4.82 -19.49
C SER A 81 0.99 -4.53 -20.78
N ASP A 82 0.48 -5.56 -21.44
CA ASP A 82 -0.30 -5.44 -22.68
C ASP A 82 -1.79 -5.63 -22.39
N LEU A 83 -2.57 -4.56 -22.59
CA LEU A 83 -4.03 -4.60 -22.79
C LEU A 83 -4.36 -5.24 -24.14
N SER A 84 -3.91 -6.49 -24.32
CA SER A 84 -4.43 -7.38 -25.34
C SER A 84 -5.80 -7.91 -24.86
N THR A 85 -6.66 -8.29 -25.79
CA THR A 85 -7.96 -8.92 -25.47
C THR A 85 -7.78 -10.15 -24.56
N GLU A 86 -6.66 -10.87 -24.69
CA GLU A 86 -6.31 -11.99 -23.81
C GLU A 86 -5.93 -11.54 -22.39
N GLY A 87 -5.18 -10.45 -22.25
CA GLY A 87 -4.82 -9.86 -20.96
C GLY A 87 -6.07 -9.41 -20.17
N GLU A 88 -7.03 -8.81 -20.86
CA GLU A 88 -8.32 -8.43 -20.27
C GLU A 88 -9.10 -9.64 -19.76
N GLN A 89 -9.10 -10.76 -20.49
CA GLN A 89 -9.76 -11.99 -20.04
C GLN A 89 -9.12 -12.58 -18.79
N VAL A 90 -7.79 -12.53 -18.68
CA VAL A 90 -7.08 -12.96 -17.47
C VAL A 90 -7.45 -12.05 -16.31
N ILE A 91 -7.37 -10.73 -16.48
CA ILE A 91 -7.75 -9.77 -15.43
C ILE A 91 -9.19 -10.01 -14.99
N ARG A 92 -10.13 -10.17 -15.93
CA ARG A 92 -11.54 -10.46 -15.63
C ARG A 92 -11.69 -11.73 -14.81
N ALA A 93 -11.00 -12.82 -15.15
CA ALA A 93 -11.05 -14.07 -14.39
C ALA A 93 -10.51 -13.89 -12.96
N GLU A 94 -9.45 -13.11 -12.80
CA GLU A 94 -8.84 -12.83 -11.50
C GLU A 94 -9.73 -11.96 -10.60
N VAL A 95 -10.42 -10.97 -11.18
CA VAL A 95 -11.41 -10.14 -10.47
C VAL A 95 -12.61 -10.98 -10.04
N LEU A 96 -13.23 -11.73 -10.96
CA LEU A 96 -14.39 -12.59 -10.65
C LEU A 96 -14.09 -13.58 -9.52
N PHE A 97 -12.89 -14.16 -9.52
CA PHE A 97 -12.50 -15.08 -8.46
C PHE A 97 -12.23 -14.38 -7.12
N SER A 98 -11.72 -13.15 -7.16
CA SER A 98 -11.51 -12.35 -5.94
C SER A 98 -12.85 -11.97 -5.30
N ASP A 99 -13.84 -11.60 -6.11
CA ASP A 99 -15.20 -11.32 -5.64
C ASP A 99 -15.84 -12.57 -5.05
N PHE A 100 -15.71 -13.72 -5.71
CA PHE A 100 -16.18 -15.01 -5.19
C PHE A 100 -15.63 -15.34 -3.79
N ILE A 101 -14.35 -15.04 -3.52
CA ILE A 101 -13.76 -15.22 -2.19
C ILE A 101 -14.51 -14.36 -1.14
N VAL A 102 -14.81 -13.11 -1.47
CA VAL A 102 -15.48 -12.18 -0.54
C VAL A 102 -16.94 -12.56 -0.35
N GLU A 103 -17.67 -12.84 -1.43
CA GLU A 103 -19.09 -13.23 -1.41
C GLU A 103 -19.34 -14.45 -0.52
N HIS A 104 -18.41 -15.40 -0.51
CA HIS A 104 -18.51 -16.63 0.28
C HIS A 104 -17.72 -16.59 1.59
N ASN A 105 -17.19 -15.43 1.99
CA ASN A 105 -16.39 -15.26 3.19
C ASN A 105 -15.26 -16.29 3.32
N LEU A 106 -14.60 -16.59 2.20
CA LEU A 106 -13.50 -17.54 2.14
C LEU A 106 -12.19 -16.86 2.58
N PRO A 107 -11.27 -17.58 3.22
CA PRO A 107 -9.94 -17.05 3.49
C PRO A 107 -9.23 -16.68 2.17
N ILE A 108 -8.64 -15.48 2.10
CA ILE A 108 -7.89 -15.03 0.91
C ILE A 108 -6.74 -16.00 0.56
N ALA A 109 -6.20 -16.71 1.55
CA ALA A 109 -5.21 -17.78 1.37
C ALA A 109 -5.67 -18.89 0.41
N PHE A 110 -6.99 -19.07 0.23
CA PHE A 110 -7.55 -20.02 -0.72
C PHE A 110 -7.11 -19.74 -2.17
N ALA A 111 -6.87 -18.47 -2.52
CA ALA A 111 -6.40 -18.07 -3.85
C ALA A 111 -5.06 -18.72 -4.25
N ASP A 112 -4.20 -19.07 -3.29
CA ASP A 112 -2.88 -19.65 -3.55
C ASP A 112 -2.96 -21.01 -4.26
N HIS A 113 -4.09 -21.71 -4.13
CA HIS A 113 -4.27 -23.06 -4.68
C HIS A 113 -5.02 -23.09 -6.01
N VAL A 114 -5.66 -21.99 -6.39
CA VAL A 114 -6.64 -21.95 -7.47
C VAL A 114 -5.96 -21.92 -8.84
N GLY A 115 -4.91 -21.12 -9.00
CA GLY A 115 -4.17 -21.06 -10.28
C GLY A 115 -3.68 -22.43 -10.77
N PRO A 116 -2.94 -23.21 -9.96
CA PRO A 116 -2.53 -24.57 -10.34
C PRO A 116 -3.70 -25.52 -10.64
N LEU A 117 -4.82 -25.37 -9.91
CA LEU A 117 -6.01 -26.19 -10.12
C LEU A 117 -6.68 -25.87 -11.47
N LEU A 118 -6.86 -24.59 -11.79
CA LEU A 118 -7.45 -24.13 -13.06
C LEU A 118 -6.67 -24.65 -14.27
N ARG A 119 -5.33 -24.64 -14.20
CA ARG A 119 -4.47 -25.18 -15.28
C ARG A 119 -4.65 -26.68 -15.51
N LYS A 120 -5.00 -27.44 -14.47
CA LYS A 120 -5.28 -28.88 -14.56
C LYS A 120 -6.70 -29.15 -15.04
N MET A 121 -7.67 -28.36 -14.58
CA MET A 121 -9.08 -28.48 -14.96
C MET A 121 -9.32 -28.06 -16.42
N PHE A 122 -8.62 -27.02 -16.88
CA PHE A 122 -8.79 -26.41 -18.19
C PHE A 122 -7.45 -26.28 -18.93
N PRO A 123 -6.83 -27.41 -19.32
CA PRO A 123 -5.49 -27.41 -19.91
C PRO A 123 -5.43 -26.77 -21.31
N ASP A 124 -6.58 -26.60 -21.97
CA ASP A 124 -6.77 -25.98 -23.28
C ASP A 124 -7.00 -24.46 -23.19
N SER A 125 -7.40 -23.94 -22.02
CA SER A 125 -7.67 -22.52 -21.82
C SER A 125 -6.39 -21.70 -21.64
N GLU A 126 -6.13 -20.78 -22.57
CA GLU A 126 -5.04 -19.81 -22.43
C GLU A 126 -5.21 -18.89 -21.21
N THR A 127 -6.45 -18.52 -20.89
CA THR A 127 -6.76 -17.76 -19.67
C THR A 127 -6.39 -18.53 -18.42
N ALA A 128 -6.73 -19.82 -18.34
CA ALA A 128 -6.39 -20.65 -17.18
C ALA A 128 -4.87 -20.86 -17.04
N LYS A 129 -4.16 -21.04 -18.16
CA LYS A 129 -2.68 -21.12 -18.19
C LYS A 129 -2.04 -19.85 -17.62
N LYS A 130 -2.53 -18.69 -18.05
CA LYS A 130 -2.02 -17.36 -17.66
C LYS A 130 -2.55 -16.85 -16.33
N TYR A 131 -3.55 -17.51 -15.73
CA TYR A 131 -4.08 -17.14 -14.42
C TYR A 131 -2.96 -17.15 -13.37
N GLY A 132 -2.69 -15.98 -12.79
CA GLY A 132 -1.57 -15.74 -11.89
C GLY A 132 -1.98 -15.13 -10.56
N CYS A 133 -3.28 -15.05 -10.28
CA CYS A 133 -3.79 -14.46 -9.04
C CYS A 133 -3.66 -15.46 -7.89
N ALA A 134 -2.79 -15.09 -6.95
CA ALA A 134 -2.61 -15.72 -5.65
C ALA A 134 -2.82 -14.64 -4.59
N ARG A 135 -2.65 -14.97 -3.30
CA ARG A 135 -3.02 -14.11 -2.17
C ARG A 135 -2.62 -12.64 -2.32
N THR A 136 -1.37 -12.34 -2.68
CA THR A 136 -0.89 -10.95 -2.81
C THR A 136 -1.66 -10.16 -3.86
N LYS A 137 -1.93 -10.78 -5.02
CA LYS A 137 -2.65 -10.13 -6.11
C LYS A 137 -4.14 -10.02 -5.79
N THR A 138 -4.72 -11.05 -5.18
CA THR A 138 -6.11 -11.03 -4.70
C THR A 138 -6.30 -9.91 -3.67
N THR A 139 -5.44 -9.79 -2.66
CA THR A 139 -5.50 -8.70 -1.68
C THR A 139 -5.41 -7.33 -2.34
N ALA A 140 -4.53 -7.16 -3.33
CA ALA A 140 -4.41 -5.89 -4.05
C ALA A 140 -5.67 -5.54 -4.85
N ILE A 141 -6.25 -6.52 -5.58
CA ILE A 141 -7.52 -6.34 -6.30
C ILE A 141 -8.64 -5.95 -5.34
N LEU A 142 -8.79 -6.70 -4.24
CA LEU A 142 -9.80 -6.42 -3.23
C LEU A 142 -9.64 -5.06 -2.56
N GLY A 143 -8.41 -4.60 -2.34
CA GLY A 143 -8.15 -3.27 -1.81
C GLY A 143 -8.71 -2.16 -2.70
N VAL A 144 -8.48 -2.26 -4.00
CA VAL A 144 -8.99 -1.29 -4.98
C VAL A 144 -10.51 -1.40 -5.12
N SER A 145 -11.05 -2.63 -5.23
CA SER A 145 -12.50 -2.86 -5.31
C SER A 145 -13.23 -2.33 -4.07
N ALA A 146 -12.66 -2.52 -2.87
CA ALA A 146 -13.24 -2.04 -1.63
C ALA A 146 -13.26 -0.50 -1.57
N GLU A 147 -12.19 0.16 -2.00
CA GLU A 147 -12.13 1.64 -2.06
C GLU A 147 -13.21 2.19 -3.01
N GLU A 148 -13.36 1.63 -4.20
CA GLU A 148 -14.39 2.07 -5.16
C GLU A 148 -15.80 1.84 -4.61
N ASN A 149 -16.05 0.67 -4.01
CA ASN A 149 -17.37 0.36 -3.43
C ASN A 149 -17.70 1.29 -2.26
N VAL A 150 -16.73 1.62 -1.40
CA VAL A 150 -16.93 2.62 -0.33
C VAL A 150 -17.28 3.98 -0.92
N ASN A 151 -16.58 4.42 -1.97
CA ASN A 151 -16.86 5.70 -2.62
C ASN A 151 -18.26 5.73 -3.23
N GLU A 152 -18.71 4.64 -3.85
CA GLU A 152 -20.06 4.49 -4.40
C GLU A 152 -21.12 4.55 -3.28
N ILE A 153 -20.95 3.75 -2.23
CA ILE A 153 -21.85 3.76 -1.07
C ILE A 153 -21.94 5.16 -0.46
N VAL A 154 -20.82 5.83 -0.23
CA VAL A 154 -20.81 7.19 0.35
C VAL A 154 -21.57 8.18 -0.54
N LYS A 155 -21.40 8.13 -1.86
CA LYS A 155 -22.15 8.99 -2.79
C LYS A 155 -23.67 8.78 -2.65
N HIS A 156 -24.11 7.54 -2.44
CA HIS A 156 -25.51 7.22 -2.22
C HIS A 156 -26.00 7.68 -0.83
N LEU A 157 -25.24 7.42 0.24
CA LEU A 157 -25.63 7.75 1.60
C LEU A 157 -25.69 9.27 1.87
N ILE A 158 -24.87 10.08 1.21
CA ILE A 158 -24.90 11.55 1.36
C ILE A 158 -26.25 12.13 0.92
N ASN A 159 -26.89 11.53 -0.09
CA ASN A 159 -28.09 12.07 -0.72
C ASN A 159 -29.39 11.41 -0.27
N ASN A 160 -29.31 10.40 0.60
CA ASN A 160 -30.46 9.59 0.99
C ASN A 160 -30.46 9.34 2.50
N PRO A 161 -31.61 9.40 3.19
CA PRO A 161 -31.70 8.91 4.56
C PRO A 161 -31.27 7.44 4.64
N PHE A 162 -30.50 7.11 5.68
CA PHE A 162 -30.05 5.74 5.93
C PHE A 162 -30.11 5.43 7.44
N SER A 163 -30.16 4.15 7.76
CA SER A 163 -30.06 3.63 9.13
C SER A 163 -28.87 2.68 9.22
N VAL A 164 -28.17 2.70 10.35
CA VAL A 164 -27.06 1.78 10.64
C VAL A 164 -27.51 0.87 11.78
N ALA A 165 -27.49 -0.43 11.54
CA ALA A 165 -27.72 -1.42 12.58
C ALA A 165 -26.39 -1.76 13.26
N THR A 166 -26.37 -1.77 14.58
CA THR A 166 -25.21 -2.20 15.37
C THR A 166 -25.65 -3.19 16.42
N ASP A 167 -24.79 -4.17 16.67
CA ASP A 167 -24.97 -5.14 17.76
C ASP A 167 -23.72 -5.16 18.63
N GLY A 168 -23.85 -5.51 19.91
CA GLY A 168 -22.73 -5.61 20.84
C GLY A 168 -22.31 -7.06 21.03
N SER A 169 -21.09 -7.42 20.62
CA SER A 169 -20.51 -8.74 20.95
C SER A 169 -19.61 -8.65 22.19
N ASN A 170 -19.77 -9.61 23.09
CA ASN A 170 -18.97 -9.83 24.29
C ASN A 170 -18.18 -11.15 24.24
N ASP A 171 -18.09 -11.79 23.07
CA ASP A 171 -17.47 -13.11 22.91
C ASP A 171 -15.94 -13.08 23.07
N TYR A 172 -15.34 -11.90 22.92
CA TYR A 172 -13.94 -11.67 23.22
C TYR A 172 -13.83 -11.10 24.63
N ALA A 173 -13.39 -11.93 25.58
CA ALA A 173 -13.36 -11.64 27.02
C ALA A 173 -12.93 -10.19 27.38
N ASP A 174 -11.86 -9.69 26.77
CA ASP A 174 -11.31 -8.36 27.06
C ASP A 174 -11.68 -7.27 26.02
N HIS A 175 -12.48 -7.61 25.00
CA HIS A 175 -12.85 -6.69 23.92
C HIS A 175 -14.36 -6.65 23.69
N LYS A 176 -14.96 -5.47 23.92
CA LYS A 176 -16.32 -5.19 23.45
C LYS A 176 -16.24 -4.78 21.98
N LEU A 177 -16.86 -5.56 21.11
CA LEU A 177 -16.98 -5.25 19.69
C LEU A 177 -18.38 -4.71 19.41
N TYR A 178 -18.48 -3.70 18.55
CA TYR A 178 -19.74 -3.19 18.03
C TYR A 178 -19.77 -3.39 16.51
N PRO A 179 -19.99 -4.64 16.02
CA PRO A 179 -20.18 -4.87 14.60
C PRO A 179 -21.31 -4.01 14.06
N VAL A 180 -21.06 -3.45 12.87
CA VAL A 180 -22.10 -2.89 12.01
C VAL A 180 -22.68 -4.07 11.22
N LEU A 181 -23.99 -4.26 11.32
CA LEU A 181 -24.73 -5.34 10.65
C LEU A 181 -25.15 -4.96 9.23
#